data_AF-A0A182Y5F9-F1
#
_entry.id   AF-A0A182Y5F9-F1
#
_cell.length_a   1.000
_cell.length_b   1.000
_cell.length_c   1.000
_cell.angle_alpha   90.00
_cell.angle_beta   90.00
_cell.angle_gamma   90.00
#
_symmetry.space_group_name_H-M   'P 1'
#
loop_
_entity.id
_entity.type
_entity.pdbx_description
1 polymer ?
#
loop_
_entity_poly.entity_id
_entity_poly.type
_entity_poly.pdbx_seq_one_letter_code
_entity_poly.pdbx_strand_id
1 'polypeptide(L)'
;MPIFQKKFAPKVAPPRTQRLNIGCPPAAEDLDDFRTITLNLVDKQLCFIDGVWLNGLRAGQGGSTPTGTAAGAPGAGVNLTDDLLRMKRRLKTVEQENNMLQVKLDVLVDLLTENVIELNEIKNQ
;
A
#
# COMPACT_ATOMS: atom_id res chain seq x y z
N MET A 1 -6.84 11.79 -48.07
CA MET A 1 -8.18 12.07 -47.54
C MET A 1 -8.13 13.27 -46.58
N PRO A 2 -8.78 14.40 -46.88
CA PRO A 2 -8.80 15.58 -46.01
C PRO A 2 -10.16 15.69 -45.31
N ILE A 3 -10.39 14.99 -44.19
CA ILE A 3 -11.64 15.04 -43.41
C ILE A 3 -11.43 15.27 -41.90
N PHE A 4 -10.21 15.16 -41.37
CA PHE A 4 -9.95 15.25 -39.92
C PHE A 4 -9.38 16.59 -39.44
N GLN A 5 -9.46 17.65 -40.24
CA GLN A 5 -8.89 18.94 -39.86
C GLN A 5 -9.92 19.74 -39.05
N LYS A 6 -9.67 19.85 -37.73
CA LYS A 6 -10.25 20.77 -36.71
C LYS A 6 -11.22 20.21 -35.66
N LYS A 7 -11.75 18.98 -35.77
CA LYS A 7 -12.62 18.44 -34.70
C LYS A 7 -11.88 17.62 -33.62
N PHE A 8 -10.65 17.19 -33.91
CA PHE A 8 -9.81 16.38 -33.02
C PHE A 8 -8.58 17.15 -32.51
N ALA A 9 -8.63 18.48 -32.48
CA ALA A 9 -7.62 19.25 -31.78
C ALA A 9 -7.78 19.00 -30.27
N PRO A 10 -6.71 18.71 -29.51
CA PRO A 10 -6.77 18.60 -28.07
C PRO A 10 -7.31 19.91 -27.49
N LYS A 11 -8.54 19.88 -26.97
CA LYS A 11 -9.10 21.03 -26.28
C LYS A 11 -8.33 21.18 -24.96
N VAL A 12 -7.66 22.31 -24.76
CA VAL A 12 -7.03 22.63 -23.48
C VAL A 12 -8.11 22.61 -22.41
N ALA A 13 -7.94 21.75 -21.41
CA ALA A 13 -8.90 21.61 -20.34
C ALA A 13 -9.04 22.95 -19.59
N PRO A 14 -10.27 23.41 -19.27
CA PRO A 14 -10.47 24.65 -18.53
C PRO A 14 -9.73 24.63 -17.18
N PRO A 15 -9.19 25.78 -16.72
CA PRO A 15 -8.58 25.88 -15.40
C PRO A 15 -9.59 25.48 -14.32
N ARG A 16 -9.20 24.52 -13.47
CA ARG A 16 -10.04 24.05 -12.37
C ARG A 16 -10.03 25.12 -11.27
N THR A 17 -11.07 25.96 -11.21
CA THR A 17 -11.20 27.09 -10.26
C THR A 17 -11.50 26.67 -8.82
N GLN A 18 -11.83 25.40 -8.58
CA GLN A 18 -12.15 24.87 -7.26
C GLN A 18 -11.45 23.53 -7.04
N ARG A 19 -10.62 23.44 -6.00
CA ARG A 19 -10.12 22.15 -5.52
C ARG A 19 -11.30 21.37 -4.96
N LEU A 20 -11.34 20.07 -5.28
CA LEU A 20 -12.38 19.11 -4.93
C LEU A 20 -13.04 19.44 -3.59
N ASN A 21 -14.38 19.46 -3.58
CA ASN A 21 -15.17 19.50 -2.36
C ASN A 21 -14.65 18.41 -1.41
N ILE A 22 -13.94 18.83 -0.35
CA ILE A 22 -13.57 18.02 0.82
C ILE A 22 -14.84 17.75 1.68
N GLY A 23 -16.03 17.93 1.11
CA GLY A 23 -17.32 17.74 1.76
C GLY A 23 -17.73 16.28 1.94
N CYS A 24 -16.76 15.38 2.12
CA CYS A 24 -17.06 14.17 2.86
C CYS A 24 -17.05 14.59 4.33
N PRO A 25 -18.19 14.58 5.04
CA PRO A 25 -18.17 14.83 6.48
C PRO A 25 -17.13 13.88 7.10
N PRO A 26 -16.28 14.37 8.02
CA PRO A 26 -15.38 13.47 8.74
C PRO A 26 -16.25 12.37 9.35
N ALA A 27 -15.87 11.11 9.13
CA ALA A 27 -16.56 9.99 9.75
C ALA A 27 -16.65 10.29 11.25
N ALA A 28 -17.88 10.48 11.75
CA ALA A 28 -18.13 10.77 13.15
C ALA A 28 -18.02 9.50 14.02
N GLU A 29 -17.91 8.34 13.35
CA GLU A 29 -17.64 7.06 13.99
C GLU A 29 -16.14 6.95 14.24
N ASP A 30 -15.79 6.61 15.48
CA ASP A 30 -14.43 6.23 15.83
C ASP A 30 -14.15 4.86 15.18
N LEU A 31 -13.66 4.88 13.93
CA LEU A 31 -13.37 3.69 13.14
C LEU A 31 -12.31 2.78 13.80
N ASP A 32 -11.71 3.23 14.90
CA ASP A 32 -10.74 2.49 15.70
C ASP A 32 -11.36 1.26 16.35
N ASP A 33 -12.64 1.30 16.71
CA ASP A 33 -13.37 0.16 17.26
C ASP A 33 -13.45 -1.02 16.27
N PHE A 34 -13.37 -0.75 14.97
CA PHE A 34 -13.41 -1.77 13.92
C PHE A 34 -12.03 -2.22 13.43
N ARG A 35 -10.92 -1.71 14.00
CA ARG A 35 -9.57 -2.13 13.60
C ARG A 35 -9.26 -3.58 13.88
N THR A 36 -10.02 -4.24 14.76
CA THR A 36 -9.76 -5.64 15.12
C THR A 36 -11.07 -6.41 15.23
N ILE A 37 -11.52 -6.96 14.10
CA ILE A 37 -12.68 -7.85 14.06
C ILE A 37 -12.18 -9.28 14.35
N THR A 38 -12.77 -9.93 15.34
CA THR A 38 -12.46 -11.31 15.70
C THR A 38 -13.70 -12.19 15.60
N LEU A 39 -13.53 -13.42 15.11
CA LEU A 39 -14.56 -14.43 15.01
C LEU A 39 -14.17 -15.62 15.88
N ASN A 40 -14.95 -15.88 16.92
CA ASN A 40 -14.78 -17.03 17.78
C ASN A 40 -15.63 -18.20 17.27
N LEU A 41 -14.97 -19.25 16.80
CA LEU A 41 -15.56 -20.54 16.48
C LEU A 41 -15.40 -21.50 17.67
N VAL A 42 -16.00 -22.68 17.59
CA VAL A 42 -15.97 -23.67 18.68
C VAL A 42 -14.54 -24.10 19.03
N ASP A 43 -13.68 -24.27 18.03
CA ASP A 43 -12.32 -24.78 18.17
C ASP A 43 -11.21 -23.76 17.86
N LYS A 44 -11.57 -22.61 17.28
CA LYS A 44 -10.62 -21.63 16.70
C LYS A 44 -11.08 -20.19 16.90
N GLN A 45 -10.13 -19.28 16.93
CA GLN A 45 -10.38 -17.86 16.79
C GLN A 45 -9.81 -17.40 15.46
N LEU A 46 -10.52 -16.55 14.73
CA LEU A 46 -10.04 -15.89 13.52
C LEU A 46 -10.00 -14.38 13.74
N CYS A 47 -9.01 -13.69 13.19
CA CYS A 47 -8.90 -12.25 13.14
C CYS A 47 -9.03 -11.78 11.69
N PHE A 48 -9.86 -10.78 11.44
CA PHE A 48 -9.98 -10.18 10.12
C PHE A 48 -8.97 -9.04 10.00
N ILE A 49 -8.01 -9.19 9.09
CA ILE A 49 -6.93 -8.23 8.87
C ILE A 49 -6.76 -8.02 7.37
N ASP A 50 -6.85 -6.77 6.92
CA ASP A 50 -6.72 -6.37 5.52
C ASP A 50 -7.58 -7.19 4.53
N GLY A 51 -8.83 -7.50 4.87
CA GLY A 51 -9.75 -8.22 3.97
C GLY A 51 -9.67 -9.74 4.04
N VAL A 52 -8.81 -10.31 4.90
CA VAL A 52 -8.61 -11.76 5.02
C VAL A 52 -8.83 -12.22 6.46
N TRP A 53 -9.49 -13.36 6.63
CA TRP A 53 -9.60 -14.04 7.92
C TRP A 53 -8.35 -14.89 8.17
N LEU A 54 -7.68 -14.65 9.30
CA LEU A 54 -6.44 -15.29 9.70
C LEU A 54 -6.60 -15.95 11.06
N ASN A 55 -5.82 -16.97 11.40
CA ASN A 55 -5.90 -17.60 12.73
C ASN A 55 -5.49 -16.61 13.83
N GLY A 56 -6.39 -16.42 14.80
CA GLY A 56 -6.21 -15.57 15.96
C GLY A 56 -5.29 -16.17 17.02
N LEU A 57 -4.65 -15.29 17.78
CA LEU A 57 -3.80 -15.60 18.92
C LEU A 57 -4.64 -16.05 20.13
N ARG A 58 -5.05 -17.31 20.21
CA ARG A 58 -5.42 -17.88 21.52
C ARG A 58 -4.24 -18.64 22.11
N ALA A 59 -3.50 -17.98 22.99
CA ALA A 59 -2.63 -18.64 23.94
C ALA A 59 -3.51 -19.23 25.07
N GLY A 60 -3.70 -20.55 25.06
CA GLY A 60 -4.10 -21.33 26.23
C GLY A 60 -5.60 -21.52 26.49
N GLN A 61 -6.13 -22.69 26.13
CA GLN A 61 -6.89 -23.54 27.05
C GLN A 61 -6.96 -24.97 26.47
N GLY A 62 -6.54 -25.95 27.26
CA GLY A 62 -6.37 -27.34 26.85
C GLY A 62 -7.66 -28.18 26.87
N GLY A 63 -7.59 -29.32 26.18
CA GLY A 63 -8.46 -30.48 26.39
C GLY A 63 -9.20 -30.97 25.14
N SER A 64 -8.64 -31.97 24.43
CA SER A 64 -9.13 -33.37 24.44
C SER A 64 -8.88 -34.13 23.13
N THR A 65 -8.17 -35.26 23.30
CA THR A 65 -8.04 -36.50 22.50
C THR A 65 -7.21 -36.54 21.20
N PRO A 66 -6.30 -37.55 21.08
CA PRO A 66 -5.40 -37.69 19.94
C PRO A 66 -5.85 -38.83 18.99
N THR A 67 -6.05 -38.53 17.71
CA THR A 67 -5.97 -39.53 16.66
C THR A 67 -5.42 -38.91 15.37
N GLY A 68 -4.23 -39.36 14.96
CA GLY A 68 -3.77 -39.24 13.57
C GLY A 68 -2.66 -38.22 13.30
N THR A 69 -1.42 -38.62 13.53
CA THR A 69 -0.24 -38.37 12.66
C THR A 69 -0.16 -37.06 11.86
N ALA A 70 0.49 -36.04 12.43
CA ALA A 70 1.55 -35.27 11.78
C ALA A 70 2.16 -34.32 12.83
N ALA A 71 3.48 -34.39 13.01
CA ALA A 71 4.23 -33.50 13.88
C ALA A 71 4.13 -32.05 13.37
N GLY A 72 3.47 -31.18 14.13
CA GLY A 72 3.41 -29.74 13.90
C GLY A 72 3.24 -29.03 15.24
N ALA A 73 4.28 -28.33 15.68
CA ALA A 73 4.30 -27.62 16.96
C ALA A 73 3.13 -26.61 17.07
N PRO A 74 2.44 -26.49 18.22
CA PRO A 74 1.22 -25.69 18.38
C PRO A 74 1.47 -24.17 18.42
N GLY A 75 2.64 -23.70 17.98
CA GLY A 75 3.02 -22.28 17.91
C GLY A 75 3.41 -21.77 16.50
N ALA A 76 3.36 -22.60 15.47
CA ALA A 76 3.87 -22.23 14.14
C ALA A 76 2.91 -21.29 13.36
N GLY A 77 1.60 -21.51 13.46
CA GLY A 77 0.61 -20.77 12.65
C GLY A 77 0.41 -19.31 13.07
N VAL A 78 0.60 -19.01 14.36
CA VAL A 78 0.54 -17.65 14.90
C VAL A 78 1.73 -16.80 14.41
N ASN A 79 2.94 -17.37 14.47
CA ASN A 79 4.15 -16.71 14.00
C ASN A 79 4.10 -16.44 12.49
N LEU A 80 3.65 -17.42 11.70
CA LEU A 80 3.53 -17.28 10.25
C LEU A 80 2.58 -16.12 9.84
N THR A 81 1.51 -15.93 10.59
CA THR A 81 0.51 -14.89 10.33
C THR A 81 1.05 -13.50 10.64
N ASP A 82 1.69 -13.34 11.81
CA ASP A 82 2.30 -12.06 12.19
C ASP A 82 3.49 -11.71 11.28
N ASP A 83 4.28 -12.71 10.88
CA ASP A 83 5.36 -12.57 9.90
C ASP A 83 4.84 -12.11 8.53
N LEU A 84 3.72 -12.65 8.06
CA LEU A 84 3.10 -12.25 6.80
C LEU A 84 2.62 -10.79 6.84
N LEU A 85 1.99 -10.37 7.95
CA LEU A 85 1.53 -8.99 8.13
C LEU A 85 2.70 -8.01 8.27
N ARG A 86 3.74 -8.39 9.01
CA ARG A 86 4.99 -7.62 9.10
C ARG A 86 5.67 -7.51 7.73
N MET A 87 5.71 -8.59 6.94
CA MET A 87 6.25 -8.60 5.59
C MET A 87 5.45 -7.69 4.65
N LYS A 88 4.12 -7.74 4.71
CA LYS A 88 3.24 -6.87 3.92
C LYS A 88 3.45 -5.38 4.24
N ARG A 89 3.63 -5.04 5.52
CA ARG A 89 3.99 -3.67 5.95
C ARG A 89 5.33 -3.25 5.36
N ARG A 90 6.36 -4.10 5.46
CA ARG A 90 7.69 -3.83 4.87
C ARG A 90 7.62 -3.63 3.35
N LEU A 91 6.84 -4.45 2.65
CA LEU A 91 6.69 -4.35 1.19
C LEU A 91 6.11 -2.99 0.79
N LYS A 92 5.06 -2.53 1.46
CA LYS A 92 4.48 -1.19 1.24
C LYS A 92 5.50 -0.07 1.48
N THR A 93 6.27 -0.16 2.57
CA THR A 93 7.33 0.84 2.86
C THR A 93 8.38 0.86 1.76
N VAL A 94 8.87 -0.31 1.35
CA VAL A 94 9.88 -0.44 0.29
C VAL A 94 9.35 0.08 -1.05
N GLU A 95 8.09 -0.19 -1.39
CA GLU A 95 7.44 0.33 -2.60
C GLU A 95 7.37 1.86 -2.59
N GLN A 96 7.00 2.46 -1.45
CA GLN A 96 6.98 3.92 -1.29
C GLN A 96 8.38 4.54 -1.38
N GLU A 97 9.38 3.92 -0.75
CA GLU A 97 10.78 4.33 -0.83
C GLU A 97 11.28 4.27 -2.28
N ASN A 98 10.95 3.20 -3.01
CA ASN A 98 11.34 3.04 -4.41
C ASN A 98 10.76 4.16 -5.29
N ASN A 99 9.46 4.44 -5.16
CA ASN A 99 8.81 5.54 -5.89
C ASN A 99 9.46 6.90 -5.60
N MET A 100 9.82 7.16 -4.32
CA MET A 100 10.51 8.40 -3.94
C MET A 100 11.93 8.46 -4.51
N LEU A 101 12.66 7.34 -4.50
CA LEU A 101 14.00 7.27 -5.10
C LEU A 101 13.96 7.53 -6.60
N GLN A 102 12.95 7.01 -7.30
CA GLN A 102 12.77 7.26 -8.72
C GLN A 102 12.56 8.75 -9.00
N VAL A 103 11.67 9.43 -8.26
CA VAL A 103 11.49 10.88 -8.38
C VAL A 103 12.76 11.67 -8.08
N LYS A 104 13.53 11.26 -7.06
CA LYS A 104 14.82 11.91 -6.73
C LYS A 104 15.85 11.76 -7.85
N LEU A 105 15.89 10.60 -8.50
CA LEU A 105 16.76 10.36 -9.65
C LEU A 105 16.37 11.24 -10.83
N ASP A 106 15.07 11.31 -11.16
CA ASP A 106 14.58 12.14 -12.27
C ASP A 106 14.96 13.62 -12.07
N VAL A 107 14.70 14.17 -10.87
CA VAL A 107 15.07 15.55 -10.53
C VAL A 107 16.58 15.78 -10.60
N LEU A 108 17.38 14.83 -10.10
CA LEU A 108 18.83 14.98 -10.13
C LEU A 108 19.38 14.94 -11.56
N VAL A 109 18.80 14.10 -12.42
CA VAL A 109 19.16 14.03 -13.85
C VAL A 109 18.82 15.34 -14.55
N ASP A 110 17.65 15.92 -14.28
CA ASP A 110 17.27 17.23 -14.84
C ASP A 110 18.26 18.32 -14.42
N LEU A 111 18.58 18.40 -13.11
CA LEU A 111 19.54 19.38 -12.59
C LEU A 111 20.95 19.20 -13.15
N LEU A 112 21.44 17.96 -13.28
CA LEU A 112 22.74 17.69 -13.88
C LEU A 112 22.77 18.04 -15.37
N THR A 113 21.67 17.79 -16.07
CA THR A 113 21.52 18.15 -17.49
C THR A 113 21.58 19.66 -17.68
N GLU A 114 20.87 20.42 -16.84
CA GLU A 114 20.91 21.88 -16.83
C GLU A 114 22.34 22.41 -16.59
N ASN A 115 23.02 21.92 -15.54
CA ASN A 115 24.40 22.31 -15.25
C ASN A 115 25.38 21.99 -16.41
N VAL A 116 25.21 20.84 -17.08
CA VAL A 116 26.05 20.46 -18.23
C VAL A 116 25.83 21.40 -19.41
N ILE A 117 24.57 21.81 -19.66
CA ILE A 117 24.24 22.78 -20.71
C ILE A 117 24.91 24.12 -20.42
N GLU A 118 24.75 24.65 -19.21
CA GLU A 118 25.35 25.93 -18.79
C GLU A 118 26.89 25.92 -18.92
N LEU A 119 27.55 24.85 -18.46
CA LEU A 119 29.00 24.71 -18.58
C LEU A 119 29.46 24.66 -20.05
N ASN A 120 28.69 24.01 -20.92
CA ASN A 120 29.01 23.94 -22.34
C ASN A 120 28.83 25.30 -23.02
N GLU A 121 27.84 26.10 -22.62
CA GLU A 121 27.67 27.47 -23.09
C GLU A 121 28.85 28.36 -22.68
N ILE A 122 29.31 28.28 -21.42
CA ILE A 122 30.47 29.03 -20.93
C ILE A 122 31.75 28.63 -21.68
N LYS A 123 31.95 27.32 -21.92
CA LYS A 123 33.14 26.81 -22.62
C LYS A 123 33.22 27.26 -24.09
N ASN A 124 32.09 27.52 -24.72
CA ASN A 124 32.00 27.89 -26.14
C ASN A 124 31.97 29.41 -26.37
N GLN A 125 32.07 30.23 -25.33
CA GLN A 125 32.34 31.67 -25.39
C GLN A 125 33.85 31.95 -25.35
#